data_AF-A0A929HAX4-F1
#
_entry.id   AF-A0A929HAX4-F1
#
_cell.length_a   1.000
_cell.length_b   1.000
_cell.length_c   1.000
_cell.angle_alpha   90.00
_cell.angle_beta   90.00
_cell.angle_gamma   90.00
#
_symmetry.space_group_name_H-M   'P 1'
#
loop_
_entity.id
_entity.type
_entity.pdbx_description
1 polymer ?
#
loop_
_entity_poly.entity_id
_entity_poly.type
_entity_poly.pdbx_seq_one_letter_code
_entity_poly.pdbx_strand_id
1 'polypeptide(L)'
;MKRRDFIKVSSAAGIAGLVGPGYTTMANTAPSKSNGFDLHPFIKAHPEAVFINLTSVEEKTDAKPIYDAAYKLASEMFVKTTNGEGYSNSTHVNCKPNWTCMGRPGSDPESKLGITTDLNYIEGFLKGVKNRGPQNYSLRECACPQFWESNGYTAMAERNNFDLRELTSKDYWNLEPEDVIFKEVDGVVFKKVGFMAPMNAPDTFLINIAKFKTHRMGLTGAIKNLQGITARKFHQFCGGHQDIFKSYDKRYHQFFQPDYMDTIRELQLKHEEAGIPRWDSLMDIPPYTGGFFMEQ
;
A
#
# COMPACT_ATOMS: atom_id res chain seq x y z
N MET A 1 -8.54 -18.27 20.65
CA MET A 1 -8.93 -17.37 21.77
C MET A 1 -10.40 -16.98 21.60
N LYS A 2 -11.25 -17.02 22.64
CA LYS A 2 -12.69 -16.72 22.49
C LYS A 2 -12.88 -15.19 22.44
N ARG A 3 -13.89 -14.69 21.72
CA ARG A 3 -14.24 -13.24 21.59
C ARG A 3 -14.27 -12.49 22.94
N ARG A 4 -14.69 -13.16 24.02
CA ARG A 4 -14.73 -12.60 25.37
C ARG A 4 -13.35 -12.35 25.97
N ASP A 5 -12.33 -13.09 25.57
CA ASP A 5 -10.96 -12.93 26.06
C ASP A 5 -10.29 -11.74 25.37
N PHE A 6 -10.54 -11.54 24.06
CA PHE A 6 -10.07 -10.36 23.31
C PHE A 6 -10.65 -9.07 23.90
N ILE A 7 -11.97 -9.01 24.12
CA ILE A 7 -12.62 -7.83 24.72
C ILE A 7 -12.07 -7.56 26.13
N LYS A 8 -11.84 -8.60 26.95
CA LYS A 8 -11.27 -8.44 28.29
C LYS A 8 -9.85 -7.88 28.26
N VAL A 9 -9.01 -8.34 27.34
CA VAL A 9 -7.63 -7.84 27.19
C VAL A 9 -7.61 -6.40 26.69
N SER A 10 -8.43 -6.06 25.70
CA SER A 10 -8.54 -4.68 25.19
C SER A 10 -9.13 -3.71 26.23
N SER A 11 -10.05 -4.17 27.07
CA SER A 11 -10.62 -3.36 28.17
C SER A 11 -9.63 -3.17 29.33
N ALA A 12 -8.85 -4.21 29.65
CA ALA A 12 -7.86 -4.16 30.73
C ALA A 12 -6.69 -3.22 30.38
N ALA A 13 -6.25 -3.18 29.12
CA ALA A 13 -5.24 -2.24 28.64
C ALA A 13 -5.73 -0.77 28.72
N GLY A 14 -7.04 -0.52 28.63
CA GLY A 14 -7.62 0.82 28.76
C GLY A 14 -7.75 1.33 30.21
N ILE A 15 -7.89 0.43 31.20
CA ILE A 15 -8.08 0.80 32.61
C ILE A 15 -6.76 0.83 33.40
N ALA A 16 -5.76 0.02 33.01
CA ALA A 16 -4.44 0.02 33.65
C ALA A 16 -3.67 1.35 33.49
N GLY A 17 -4.11 2.24 32.61
CA GLY A 17 -3.53 3.57 32.43
C GLY A 17 -3.99 4.65 33.42
N LEU A 18 -4.92 4.36 34.36
CA LEU A 18 -5.56 5.41 35.18
C LEU A 18 -5.47 5.26 36.71
N VAL A 19 -4.90 4.20 37.29
CA VAL A 19 -4.81 4.10 38.77
C VAL A 19 -3.59 3.31 39.25
N GLY A 20 -2.62 3.98 39.89
CA GLY A 20 -1.53 3.34 40.65
C GLY A 20 -0.47 4.34 41.18
N PRO A 21 -0.10 4.30 42.48
CA PRO A 21 0.40 5.46 43.22
C PRO A 21 1.92 5.67 43.14
N GLY A 22 2.34 6.90 43.46
CA GLY A 22 3.72 7.36 43.41
C GLY A 22 4.67 6.63 44.35
N TYR A 23 5.86 6.35 43.81
CA TYR A 23 7.11 6.25 44.55
C TYR A 23 8.20 6.95 43.75
N THR A 24 8.74 8.02 44.33
CA THR A 24 10.00 8.64 43.90
C THR A 24 11.17 7.76 44.30
N THR A 25 11.92 7.24 43.33
CA THR A 25 13.29 6.77 43.51
C THR A 25 14.14 7.13 42.30
N MET A 26 15.03 8.11 42.53
CA MET A 26 16.40 8.27 42.01
C MET A 26 16.67 7.91 40.53
N ALA A 27 17.05 8.96 39.79
CA ALA A 27 17.54 8.93 38.43
C ALA A 27 18.67 7.91 38.21
N ASN A 28 18.40 6.93 37.35
CA ASN A 28 19.37 6.50 36.36
C ASN A 28 19.00 7.20 35.05
N THR A 29 19.65 8.31 34.75
CA THR A 29 19.67 8.87 33.38
C THR A 29 20.51 7.95 32.50
N ALA A 30 19.98 6.76 32.21
CA ALA A 30 20.23 6.16 30.91
C ALA A 30 19.73 7.15 29.86
N PRO A 31 20.41 7.34 28.71
CA PRO A 31 19.86 8.15 27.63
C PRO A 31 18.43 7.64 27.39
N SER A 32 17.45 8.52 27.55
CA SER A 32 16.04 8.24 27.33
C SER A 32 15.93 7.55 25.99
N LYS A 33 15.78 6.22 25.99
CA LYS A 33 15.58 5.46 24.76
C LYS A 33 14.35 6.05 24.09
N SER A 34 14.45 6.35 22.79
CA SER A 34 13.45 7.12 22.08
C SER A 34 12.05 6.49 22.20
N ASN A 35 11.04 7.35 22.31
CA ASN A 35 9.65 6.92 22.17
C ASN A 35 9.43 6.42 20.74
N GLY A 36 8.55 5.42 20.63
CA GLY A 36 8.27 4.77 19.37
C GLY A 36 6.80 4.42 19.19
N PHE A 37 6.55 3.64 18.15
CA PHE A 37 5.28 3.02 17.88
C PHE A 37 5.49 1.59 17.38
N ASP A 38 4.47 0.76 17.53
CA ASP A 38 4.45 -0.58 16.95
C ASP A 38 3.00 -1.02 16.70
N LEU A 39 2.85 -2.18 16.08
CA LEU A 39 1.57 -2.88 16.03
C LEU A 39 1.20 -3.40 17.43
N HIS A 40 -0.11 -3.46 17.69
CA HIS A 40 -0.66 -4.09 18.88
C HIS A 40 -0.06 -5.50 19.03
N PRO A 41 0.40 -5.91 20.23
CA PRO A 41 1.15 -7.16 20.40
C PRO A 41 0.46 -8.40 19.84
N PHE A 42 -0.87 -8.46 19.93
CA PHE A 42 -1.66 -9.54 19.34
C PHE A 42 -1.55 -9.59 17.80
N ILE A 43 -1.61 -8.45 17.13
CA ILE A 43 -1.47 -8.40 15.66
C ILE A 43 -0.04 -8.80 15.28
N LYS A 44 0.96 -8.27 16.00
CA LYS A 44 2.37 -8.57 15.77
C LYS A 44 2.71 -10.06 15.94
N ALA A 45 2.07 -10.72 16.92
CA ALA A 45 2.26 -12.15 17.18
C ALA A 45 1.53 -13.07 16.19
N HIS A 46 0.64 -12.54 15.36
CA HIS A 46 -0.20 -13.30 14.43
C HIS A 46 -0.16 -12.72 13.00
N PRO A 47 1.02 -12.69 12.34
CA PRO A 47 1.15 -12.16 10.98
C PRO A 47 0.35 -12.95 9.93
N GLU A 48 0.00 -14.21 10.23
CA GLU A 48 -0.82 -15.08 9.38
C GLU A 48 -2.33 -14.79 9.47
N ALA A 49 -2.76 -14.04 10.49
CA ALA A 49 -4.17 -13.86 10.78
C ALA A 49 -4.83 -12.79 9.90
N VAL A 50 -6.08 -13.04 9.53
CA VAL A 50 -6.95 -12.05 8.89
C VAL A 50 -7.88 -11.45 9.94
N PHE A 51 -7.74 -10.15 10.17
CA PHE A 51 -8.61 -9.39 11.06
C PHE A 51 -9.71 -8.70 10.25
N ILE A 52 -10.96 -8.90 10.65
CA ILE A 52 -12.12 -8.32 9.99
C ILE A 52 -12.73 -7.26 10.90
N ASN A 53 -12.73 -6.01 10.44
CA ASN A 53 -13.45 -4.91 11.08
C ASN A 53 -14.70 -4.59 10.26
N LEU A 54 -15.88 -4.84 10.84
CA LEU A 54 -17.16 -4.42 10.27
C LEU A 54 -17.52 -3.05 10.84
N THR A 55 -17.85 -2.11 9.96
CA THR A 55 -18.26 -0.76 10.35
C THR A 55 -19.78 -0.62 10.28
N SER A 56 -20.32 0.37 10.98
CA SER A 56 -21.74 0.78 10.89
C SER A 56 -21.91 2.02 10.00
N VAL A 57 -21.00 2.24 9.05
CA VAL A 57 -21.12 3.34 8.09
C VAL A 57 -22.31 3.03 7.19
N GLU A 58 -23.29 3.94 7.15
CA GLU A 58 -24.55 3.71 6.45
C GLU A 58 -24.36 3.81 4.92
N GLU A 59 -23.67 4.87 4.48
CA GLU A 59 -23.50 5.17 3.06
C GLU A 59 -22.03 5.29 2.68
N LYS A 60 -21.70 4.88 1.46
CA LYS A 60 -20.32 4.96 0.93
C LYS A 60 -19.77 6.39 0.81
N THR A 61 -20.64 7.39 0.91
CA THR A 61 -20.34 8.82 0.81
C THR A 61 -20.26 9.52 2.17
N ASP A 62 -20.50 8.78 3.27
CA ASP A 62 -20.61 9.36 4.60
C ASP A 62 -19.23 9.67 5.21
N ALA A 63 -18.71 10.84 4.85
CA ALA A 63 -17.32 11.22 5.06
C ALA A 63 -16.86 11.10 6.52
N LYS A 64 -17.65 11.62 7.47
CA LYS A 64 -17.25 11.65 8.88
C LYS A 64 -17.26 10.25 9.51
N PRO A 65 -18.30 9.42 9.36
CA PRO A 65 -18.27 8.04 9.86
C PRO A 65 -17.21 7.16 9.21
N ILE A 66 -16.91 7.33 7.91
CA ILE A 66 -15.79 6.65 7.26
C ILE A 66 -14.46 7.02 7.92
N TYR A 67 -14.23 8.33 8.11
CA TYR A 67 -13.04 8.85 8.79
C TYR A 67 -12.93 8.28 10.22
N ASP A 68 -13.99 8.38 11.01
CA ASP A 68 -14.00 7.99 12.42
C ASP A 68 -13.76 6.48 12.58
N ALA A 69 -14.36 5.66 11.70
CA ALA A 69 -14.15 4.22 11.68
C ALA A 69 -12.70 3.85 11.36
N ALA A 70 -12.09 4.52 10.37
CA ALA A 70 -10.71 4.31 9.99
C ALA A 70 -9.74 4.76 11.10
N TYR A 71 -10.00 5.92 11.72
CA TYR A 71 -9.22 6.45 12.83
C TYR A 71 -9.26 5.54 14.05
N LYS A 72 -10.45 5.05 14.41
CA LYS A 72 -10.63 4.10 15.51
C LYS A 72 -9.86 2.81 15.26
N LEU A 73 -9.98 2.24 14.06
CA LEU A 73 -9.25 1.02 13.69
C LEU A 73 -7.73 1.21 13.82
N ALA A 74 -7.17 2.25 13.22
CA ALA A 74 -5.73 2.53 13.32
C ALA A 74 -5.30 2.73 14.78
N SER A 75 -6.13 3.39 15.58
CA SER A 75 -5.88 3.60 17.02
C SER A 75 -5.87 2.31 17.85
N GLU A 76 -6.57 1.28 17.41
CA GLU A 76 -6.58 -0.04 18.06
C GLU A 76 -5.43 -0.93 17.55
N MET A 77 -5.06 -0.76 16.27
CA MET A 77 -3.99 -1.54 15.63
C MET A 77 -2.59 -1.07 16.02
N PHE A 78 -2.39 0.23 16.27
CA PHE A 78 -1.08 0.81 16.57
C PHE A 78 -1.01 1.29 18.02
N VAL A 79 0.11 1.00 18.68
CA VAL A 79 0.37 1.34 20.08
C VAL A 79 1.62 2.22 20.19
N LYS A 80 1.65 3.05 21.25
CA LYS A 80 2.87 3.77 21.63
C LYS A 80 3.81 2.80 22.31
N THR A 81 5.09 2.86 21.96
CA THR A 81 6.14 2.10 22.64
C THR A 81 7.09 3.07 23.35
N THR A 82 7.74 2.56 24.39
CA THR A 82 8.76 3.28 25.16
C THR A 82 10.01 2.42 25.23
N ASN A 83 11.08 2.96 25.79
CA ASN A 83 12.31 2.20 26.06
C ASN A 83 12.97 1.61 24.79
N GLY A 84 12.78 2.23 23.63
CA GLY A 84 13.38 1.81 22.36
C GLY A 84 12.81 0.51 21.79
N GLU A 85 11.64 0.07 22.25
CA GLU A 85 10.91 -1.04 21.63
C GLU A 85 10.15 -0.58 20.38
N GLY A 86 9.98 -1.47 19.40
CA GLY A 86 9.24 -1.16 18.18
C GLY A 86 10.01 -0.25 17.22
N TYR A 87 9.27 0.52 16.42
CA TYR A 87 9.80 1.51 15.47
C TYR A 87 9.99 2.86 16.16
N SER A 88 11.02 3.60 15.78
CA SER A 88 11.23 4.95 16.28
C SER A 88 10.13 5.88 15.78
N ASN A 89 9.76 6.92 16.54
CA ASN A 89 8.87 7.97 16.02
C ASN A 89 9.47 8.75 14.85
N SER A 90 10.78 8.62 14.60
CA SER A 90 11.45 9.14 13.40
C SER A 90 11.27 8.25 12.16
N THR A 91 10.90 6.97 12.33
CA THR A 91 10.71 6.02 11.23
C THR A 91 9.70 6.60 10.22
N HIS A 92 10.04 6.52 8.94
CA HIS A 92 9.24 7.12 7.89
C HIS A 92 8.12 6.19 7.45
N VAL A 93 6.88 6.66 7.50
CA VAL A 93 5.72 5.86 7.11
C VAL A 93 5.45 6.02 5.61
N ASN A 94 5.59 4.93 4.89
CA ASN A 94 5.25 4.83 3.48
C ASN A 94 3.82 4.32 3.34
N CYS A 95 2.91 5.12 2.80
CA CYS A 95 1.54 4.71 2.55
C CYS A 95 1.30 4.45 1.07
N LYS A 96 0.74 3.27 0.76
CA LYS A 96 0.23 2.91 -0.57
C LYS A 96 -1.30 2.80 -0.53
N PRO A 97 -2.06 3.87 -0.80
CA PRO A 97 -3.49 3.75 -1.10
C PRO A 97 -3.68 3.07 -2.47
N ASN A 98 -4.86 2.55 -2.77
CA ASN A 98 -5.19 2.08 -4.12
C ASN A 98 -5.89 3.22 -4.88
N TRP A 99 -5.26 3.77 -5.92
CA TRP A 99 -5.93 4.67 -6.87
C TRP A 99 -6.08 4.02 -8.25
N THR A 100 -6.97 4.58 -9.06
CA THR A 100 -7.28 4.02 -10.39
C THR A 100 -7.39 5.09 -11.46
N CYS A 101 -6.99 4.70 -12.66
CA CYS A 101 -7.10 5.47 -13.89
C CYS A 101 -8.50 5.34 -14.52
N MET A 102 -9.55 5.74 -13.81
CA MET A 102 -10.92 5.69 -14.32
C MET A 102 -11.55 7.09 -14.37
N GLY A 103 -12.19 7.36 -15.51
CA GLY A 103 -12.96 8.56 -15.76
C GLY A 103 -12.29 9.55 -16.71
N ARG A 104 -13.12 10.39 -17.35
CA ARG A 104 -12.66 11.64 -17.99
C ARG A 104 -12.48 12.70 -16.90
N PRO A 105 -11.65 13.75 -17.11
CA PRO A 105 -11.71 14.94 -16.27
C PRO A 105 -13.16 15.39 -16.08
N GLY A 106 -13.59 15.64 -14.84
CA GLY A 106 -14.97 16.03 -14.52
C GLY A 106 -15.99 14.89 -14.35
N SER A 107 -15.56 13.63 -14.37
CA SER A 107 -16.42 12.50 -13.98
C SER A 107 -16.79 12.53 -12.49
N ASP A 108 -18.00 12.08 -12.15
CA ASP A 108 -18.48 11.96 -10.77
C ASP A 108 -17.48 11.15 -9.89
N PRO A 109 -16.89 11.78 -8.85
CA PRO A 109 -15.97 11.11 -7.94
C PRO A 109 -16.59 9.90 -7.21
N GLU A 110 -17.91 9.91 -6.95
CA GLU A 110 -18.58 8.83 -6.20
C GLU A 110 -18.63 7.51 -6.97
N SER A 111 -18.64 7.58 -8.30
CA SER A 111 -18.56 6.42 -9.18
C SER A 111 -17.27 5.61 -8.99
N LYS A 112 -16.20 6.24 -8.46
CA LYS A 112 -14.88 5.62 -8.28
C LYS A 112 -14.70 4.97 -6.91
N LEU A 113 -15.60 5.23 -5.95
CA LEU A 113 -15.50 4.74 -4.57
C LEU A 113 -15.54 3.21 -4.47
N GLY A 114 -16.08 2.51 -5.48
CA GLY A 114 -16.04 1.05 -5.57
C GLY A 114 -14.65 0.48 -5.87
N ILE A 115 -13.77 1.26 -6.49
CA ILE A 115 -12.49 0.76 -7.03
C ILE A 115 -11.26 1.51 -6.54
N THR A 116 -11.43 2.62 -5.85
CA THR A 116 -10.39 3.46 -5.25
C THR A 116 -10.55 3.48 -3.72
N THR A 117 -9.45 3.61 -2.99
CA THR A 117 -9.48 3.85 -1.54
C THR A 117 -10.03 5.25 -1.28
N ASP A 118 -11.01 5.33 -0.37
CA ASP A 118 -11.70 6.57 0.00
C ASP A 118 -10.74 7.56 0.70
N LEU A 119 -10.89 8.86 0.40
CA LEU A 119 -10.06 9.93 0.97
C LEU A 119 -10.19 10.02 2.50
N ASN A 120 -11.42 9.96 3.00
CA ASN A 120 -11.72 10.06 4.43
C ASN A 120 -11.19 8.84 5.17
N TYR A 121 -11.23 7.65 4.53
CA TYR A 121 -10.62 6.45 5.09
C TYR A 121 -9.09 6.60 5.21
N ILE A 122 -8.41 7.05 4.13
CA ILE A 122 -6.95 7.27 4.15
C ILE A 122 -6.61 8.27 5.25
N GLU A 123 -7.30 9.41 5.30
CA GLU A 123 -7.01 10.45 6.27
C GLU A 123 -7.26 9.98 7.70
N GLY A 124 -8.42 9.36 7.97
CA GLY A 124 -8.77 8.86 9.29
C GLY A 124 -7.76 7.83 9.78
N PHE A 125 -7.43 6.85 8.92
CA PHE A 125 -6.46 5.80 9.25
C PHE A 125 -5.08 6.40 9.57
N LEU A 126 -4.52 7.22 8.67
CA LEU A 126 -3.19 7.78 8.85
C LEU A 126 -3.12 8.78 10.00
N LYS A 127 -4.18 9.56 10.28
CA LYS A 127 -4.25 10.38 11.50
C LYS A 127 -4.29 9.53 12.77
N GLY A 128 -4.97 8.38 12.74
CA GLY A 128 -4.94 7.41 13.83
C GLY A 128 -3.53 6.90 14.11
N VAL A 129 -2.76 6.57 13.06
CA VAL A 129 -1.34 6.19 13.17
C VAL A 129 -0.48 7.35 13.66
N LYS A 130 -0.67 8.57 13.13
CA LYS A 130 0.08 9.77 13.52
C LYS A 130 -0.08 10.11 15.00
N ASN A 131 -1.27 9.84 15.57
CA ASN A 131 -1.52 10.00 17.00
C ASN A 131 -0.73 9.00 17.89
N ARG A 132 -0.17 7.95 17.29
CA ARG A 132 0.67 6.96 17.98
C ARG A 132 2.15 7.27 17.94
N GLY A 133 2.60 8.26 17.17
CA GLY A 133 4.00 8.68 17.22
C GLY A 133 4.59 9.18 15.92
N PRO A 134 4.60 8.39 14.83
CA PRO A 134 5.34 8.75 13.62
C PRO A 134 4.73 9.99 12.97
N GLN A 135 5.59 10.90 12.50
CA GLN A 135 5.18 12.19 11.93
C GLN A 135 5.53 12.35 10.44
N ASN A 136 6.42 11.51 9.91
CA ASN A 136 6.88 11.58 8.53
C ASN A 136 6.12 10.57 7.68
N TYR A 137 5.38 11.06 6.67
CA TYR A 137 4.54 10.22 5.82
C TYR A 137 4.77 10.57 4.35
N SER A 138 4.95 9.55 3.52
CA SER A 138 4.86 9.69 2.06
C SER A 138 3.71 8.85 1.52
N LEU A 139 2.92 9.42 0.60
CA LEU A 139 2.02 8.68 -0.26
C LEU A 139 2.71 8.51 -1.61
N ARG A 140 2.74 7.26 -2.11
CA ARG A 140 3.20 6.97 -3.47
C ARG A 140 2.16 6.19 -4.23
N GLU A 141 1.95 6.59 -5.46
CA GLU A 141 1.05 5.97 -6.41
C GLU A 141 1.50 6.34 -7.82
N CYS A 142 1.33 5.45 -8.79
CA CYS A 142 1.63 5.70 -10.19
C CYS A 142 0.37 5.92 -11.04
N ALA A 143 -0.80 5.57 -10.51
CA ALA A 143 -2.06 5.67 -11.22
C ALA A 143 -2.48 7.12 -11.43
N CYS A 144 -2.42 7.55 -12.70
CA CYS A 144 -3.02 8.77 -13.23
C CYS A 144 -2.81 10.04 -12.40
N PRO A 145 -1.54 10.49 -12.25
CA PRO A 145 -1.21 11.73 -11.55
C PRO A 145 -1.98 12.96 -12.04
N GLN A 146 -2.32 13.02 -13.33
CA GLN A 146 -3.13 14.09 -13.90
C GLN A 146 -4.54 14.22 -13.29
N PHE A 147 -5.02 13.23 -12.53
CA PHE A 147 -6.32 13.28 -11.86
C PHE A 147 -6.21 13.48 -10.34
N TRP A 148 -5.03 13.60 -9.76
CA TRP A 148 -4.88 13.65 -8.31
C TRP A 148 -5.52 14.88 -7.68
N GLU A 149 -5.38 16.04 -8.32
CA GLU A 149 -6.00 17.28 -7.87
C GLU A 149 -7.53 17.20 -7.93
N SER A 150 -8.09 16.86 -9.10
CA SER A 150 -9.55 16.76 -9.29
C SER A 150 -10.22 15.68 -8.43
N ASN A 151 -9.50 14.62 -8.06
CA ASN A 151 -10.00 13.60 -7.14
C ASN A 151 -9.73 13.96 -5.66
N GLY A 152 -9.14 15.11 -5.35
CA GLY A 152 -8.91 15.60 -3.99
C GLY A 152 -7.71 14.99 -3.24
N TYR A 153 -6.86 14.20 -3.90
CA TYR A 153 -5.69 13.60 -3.26
C TYR A 153 -4.66 14.65 -2.87
N THR A 154 -4.42 15.64 -3.74
CA THR A 154 -3.46 16.73 -3.48
C THR A 154 -3.87 17.54 -2.25
N ALA A 155 -5.11 18.04 -2.23
CA ALA A 155 -5.63 18.79 -1.09
C ALA A 155 -5.67 17.98 0.22
N MET A 156 -5.88 16.66 0.14
CA MET A 156 -5.80 15.77 1.30
C MET A 156 -4.36 15.59 1.81
N ALA A 157 -3.40 15.40 0.91
CA ALA A 157 -2.00 15.28 1.29
C ALA A 157 -1.49 16.58 1.93
N GLU A 158 -1.75 17.73 1.31
CA GLU A 158 -1.33 19.06 1.79
C GLU A 158 -1.87 19.36 3.19
N ARG A 159 -3.18 19.24 3.42
CA ARG A 159 -3.78 19.54 4.74
C ARG A 159 -3.27 18.64 5.87
N ASN A 160 -2.72 17.48 5.54
CA ASN A 160 -2.20 16.52 6.51
C ASN A 160 -0.66 16.53 6.63
N ASN A 161 0.01 17.34 5.81
CA ASN A 161 1.47 17.33 5.64
C ASN A 161 1.99 15.94 5.26
N PHE A 162 1.33 15.31 4.28
CA PHE A 162 1.84 14.09 3.66
C PHE A 162 2.60 14.43 2.38
N ASP A 163 3.76 13.81 2.21
CA ASP A 163 4.56 13.93 0.99
C ASP A 163 3.90 13.11 -0.13
N LEU A 164 3.25 13.79 -1.06
CA LEU A 164 2.74 13.22 -2.31
C LEU A 164 3.51 13.83 -3.49
N ARG A 165 4.24 12.99 -4.24
CA ARG A 165 5.02 13.40 -5.42
C ARG A 165 4.69 12.55 -6.62
N GLU A 166 4.62 13.19 -7.78
CA GLU A 166 4.54 12.51 -9.07
C GLU A 166 5.95 12.08 -9.51
N LEU A 167 6.26 10.79 -9.41
CA LEU A 167 7.55 10.23 -9.83
C LEU A 167 7.41 9.26 -11.02
N THR A 168 6.27 9.30 -11.72
CA THR A 168 5.92 8.32 -12.75
C THR A 168 5.73 8.91 -14.15
N SER A 169 5.81 10.23 -14.31
CA SER A 169 5.78 10.90 -15.62
C SER A 169 7.13 10.87 -16.33
N LYS A 170 8.23 10.82 -15.57
CA LYS A 170 9.60 10.79 -16.10
C LYS A 170 10.15 9.37 -16.16
N ASP A 171 11.01 9.11 -17.14
CA ASP A 171 11.82 7.90 -17.16
C ASP A 171 12.90 7.95 -16.07
N TYR A 172 13.37 6.80 -15.62
CA TYR A 172 14.25 6.72 -14.43
C TYR A 172 15.56 7.50 -14.56
N TRP A 173 16.08 7.68 -15.78
CA TRP A 173 17.31 8.46 -16.03
C TRP A 173 17.07 9.99 -16.01
N ASN A 174 15.82 10.42 -15.92
CA ASN A 174 15.40 11.82 -15.79
C ASN A 174 14.85 12.13 -14.37
N LEU A 175 14.88 11.14 -13.46
CA LEU A 175 14.60 11.33 -12.05
C LEU A 175 15.90 11.65 -11.32
N GLU A 176 15.79 12.38 -10.21
CA GLU A 176 16.93 12.54 -9.32
C GLU A 176 17.31 11.18 -8.71
N PRO A 177 18.60 10.91 -8.43
CA PRO A 177 19.03 9.63 -7.86
C PRO A 177 18.28 9.23 -6.58
N GLU A 178 17.89 10.21 -5.76
CA GLU A 178 17.12 10.03 -4.53
C GLU A 178 15.64 9.73 -4.74
N ASP A 179 15.10 9.90 -5.94
CA ASP A 179 13.68 9.68 -6.25
C ASP A 179 13.35 8.24 -6.63
N VAL A 180 14.37 7.44 -6.95
CA VAL A 180 14.21 6.04 -7.35
C VAL A 180 15.17 5.13 -6.60
N ILE A 181 14.62 4.12 -5.93
CA ILE A 181 15.38 3.09 -5.23
C ILE A 181 15.28 1.80 -6.02
N PHE A 182 16.41 1.34 -6.57
CA PHE A 182 16.45 0.07 -7.26
C PHE A 182 16.72 -1.09 -6.29
N LYS A 183 15.97 -2.18 -6.43
CA LYS A 183 16.21 -3.44 -5.71
C LYS A 183 16.25 -4.60 -6.71
N GLU A 184 17.22 -5.49 -6.53
CA GLU A 184 17.19 -6.80 -7.17
C GLU A 184 15.99 -7.58 -6.61
N VAL A 185 15.34 -8.36 -7.46
CA VAL A 185 14.18 -9.18 -7.12
C VAL A 185 14.30 -10.53 -7.81
N ASP A 186 13.78 -11.56 -7.15
CA ASP A 186 13.62 -12.88 -7.75
C ASP A 186 12.25 -12.95 -8.44
N GLY A 187 12.16 -12.31 -9.61
CA GLY A 187 10.91 -12.17 -10.36
C GLY A 187 10.96 -12.88 -11.71
N VAL A 188 9.78 -13.30 -12.19
CA VAL A 188 9.57 -13.87 -13.53
C VAL A 188 9.89 -12.86 -14.62
N VAL A 189 9.46 -11.60 -14.44
CA VAL A 189 9.61 -10.54 -15.44
C VAL A 189 10.81 -9.65 -15.18
N PHE A 190 11.05 -9.34 -13.90
CA PHE A 190 12.11 -8.44 -13.48
C PHE A 190 13.14 -9.23 -12.70
N LYS A 191 14.41 -8.92 -12.95
CA LYS A 191 15.49 -9.21 -12.00
C LYS A 191 15.80 -8.00 -11.12
N LYS A 192 15.38 -6.81 -11.53
CA LYS A 192 15.55 -5.56 -10.79
C LYS A 192 14.40 -4.61 -11.01
N VAL A 193 13.93 -3.93 -9.96
CA VAL A 193 12.78 -3.02 -10.02
C VAL A 193 13.15 -1.66 -9.43
N GLY A 194 12.75 -0.58 -10.13
CA GLY A 194 12.83 0.79 -9.62
C GLY A 194 11.57 1.16 -8.82
N PHE A 195 11.74 1.45 -7.54
CA PHE A 195 10.68 1.88 -6.63
C PHE A 195 10.74 3.39 -6.40
N MET A 196 9.59 4.05 -6.30
CA MET A 196 9.51 5.48 -5.98
C MET A 196 9.94 5.74 -4.54
N ALA A 197 10.98 6.54 -4.32
CA ALA A 197 11.47 6.83 -2.99
C ALA A 197 10.41 7.56 -2.13
N PRO A 198 10.29 7.25 -0.82
CA PRO A 198 11.22 6.45 -0.02
C PRO A 198 10.82 4.97 0.11
N MET A 199 10.10 4.41 -0.86
CA MET A 199 9.74 2.98 -0.84
C MET A 199 11.01 2.11 -0.85
N ASN A 200 11.11 1.18 0.11
CA ASN A 200 12.30 0.34 0.36
C ASN A 200 13.56 1.08 0.84
N ALA A 201 13.45 2.34 1.29
CA ALA A 201 14.53 3.01 2.01
C ALA A 201 14.71 2.39 3.42
N PRO A 202 15.92 2.49 4.03
CA PRO A 202 16.13 2.11 5.43
C PRO A 202 15.20 2.87 6.38
N ASP A 203 14.89 2.28 7.54
CA ASP A 203 14.03 2.89 8.57
C ASP A 203 12.67 3.39 8.03
N THR A 204 11.99 2.52 7.26
CA THR A 204 10.64 2.80 6.75
C THR A 204 9.63 1.77 7.24
N PHE A 205 8.36 2.19 7.37
CA PHE A 205 7.22 1.34 7.69
C PHE A 205 6.15 1.44 6.60
N LEU A 206 5.79 0.33 5.96
CA LEU A 206 4.81 0.30 4.87
C LEU A 206 3.39 0.09 5.41
N ILE A 207 2.48 1.00 5.08
CA ILE A 207 1.03 0.85 5.22
C ILE A 207 0.43 0.68 3.82
N ASN A 208 -0.08 -0.51 3.53
CA ASN A 208 -0.71 -0.83 2.25
C ASN A 208 -2.24 -0.84 2.39
N ILE A 209 -2.90 0.23 1.94
CA ILE A 209 -4.37 0.37 2.01
C ILE A 209 -5.00 0.00 0.66
N ALA A 210 -5.11 -1.31 0.42
CA ALA A 210 -5.64 -1.85 -0.81
C ALA A 210 -7.17 -1.85 -0.86
N LYS A 211 -7.72 -1.83 -2.09
CA LYS A 211 -9.15 -2.05 -2.35
C LYS A 211 -9.34 -3.45 -2.91
N PHE A 212 -10.22 -4.23 -2.29
CA PHE A 212 -10.64 -5.52 -2.85
C PHE A 212 -11.67 -5.26 -3.96
N LYS A 213 -11.33 -5.67 -5.18
CA LYS A 213 -12.15 -5.43 -6.38
C LYS A 213 -11.79 -6.42 -7.49
N THR A 214 -12.65 -6.49 -8.50
CA THR A 214 -12.34 -7.16 -9.76
C THR A 214 -11.46 -6.30 -10.66
N HIS A 215 -10.62 -6.95 -11.45
CA HIS A 215 -9.78 -6.38 -12.49
C HIS A 215 -9.71 -7.38 -13.65
N ARG A 216 -9.21 -6.96 -14.81
CA ARG A 216 -9.09 -7.82 -16.01
C ARG A 216 -8.26 -9.08 -15.79
N MET A 217 -7.43 -9.10 -14.74
CA MET A 217 -6.55 -10.22 -14.36
C MET A 217 -7.12 -11.04 -13.18
N GLY A 218 -8.39 -10.84 -12.81
CA GLY A 218 -9.02 -11.51 -11.66
C GLY A 218 -9.29 -10.56 -10.51
N LEU A 219 -9.02 -10.99 -9.28
CA LEU A 219 -9.24 -10.19 -8.07
C LEU A 219 -7.98 -9.41 -7.70
N THR A 220 -8.14 -8.15 -7.29
CA THR A 220 -7.02 -7.35 -6.78
C THR A 220 -7.10 -7.21 -5.28
N GLY A 221 -5.96 -7.34 -4.60
CA GLY A 221 -5.82 -7.14 -3.16
C GLY A 221 -4.50 -6.47 -2.82
N ALA A 222 -3.97 -6.76 -1.62
CA ALA A 222 -2.78 -6.13 -1.07
C ALA A 222 -1.55 -6.22 -2.00
N ILE A 223 -1.23 -7.41 -2.53
CA ILE A 223 -0.06 -7.61 -3.38
C ILE A 223 -0.18 -6.79 -4.68
N LYS A 224 -1.32 -6.89 -5.37
CA LYS A 224 -1.57 -6.12 -6.60
C LYS A 224 -1.50 -4.61 -6.37
N ASN A 225 -1.84 -4.12 -5.18
CA ASN A 225 -1.76 -2.70 -4.86
C ASN A 225 -0.31 -2.18 -4.84
N LEU A 226 0.67 -3.02 -4.50
CA LEU A 226 2.09 -2.66 -4.47
C LEU A 226 2.67 -2.37 -5.86
N GLN A 227 2.01 -2.79 -6.95
CA GLN A 227 2.42 -2.37 -8.29
C GLN A 227 2.52 -0.83 -8.40
N GLY A 228 1.64 -0.10 -7.73
CA GLY A 228 1.60 1.36 -7.81
C GLY A 228 2.71 2.09 -7.04
N ILE A 229 3.62 1.38 -6.35
CA ILE A 229 4.80 2.02 -5.73
C ILE A 229 6.03 2.05 -6.64
N THR A 230 5.94 1.48 -7.83
CA THR A 230 7.06 1.39 -8.77
C THR A 230 7.13 2.62 -9.68
N ALA A 231 8.34 2.97 -10.12
CA ALA A 231 8.57 4.08 -11.02
C ALA A 231 7.98 3.82 -12.42
N ARG A 232 8.12 4.79 -13.33
CA ARG A 232 7.63 4.65 -14.71
C ARG A 232 8.16 3.37 -15.35
N LYS A 233 7.32 2.72 -16.17
CA LYS A 233 7.58 1.45 -16.87
C LYS A 233 7.70 0.20 -15.99
N PHE A 234 8.09 0.34 -14.73
CA PHE A 234 8.10 -0.73 -13.74
C PHE A 234 6.72 -1.06 -13.18
N HIS A 235 5.65 -0.32 -13.52
CA HIS A 235 4.28 -0.62 -13.05
C HIS A 235 3.39 -1.22 -14.15
N GLN A 236 3.88 -1.54 -15.36
CA GLN A 236 2.99 -1.93 -16.47
C GLN A 236 2.67 -3.43 -16.53
N PHE A 237 2.77 -4.17 -15.42
CA PHE A 237 2.51 -5.62 -15.33
C PHE A 237 1.09 -6.03 -15.77
N CYS A 238 0.14 -5.10 -15.70
CA CYS A 238 -1.24 -5.35 -16.11
C CYS A 238 -1.53 -4.99 -17.58
N GLY A 239 -0.55 -4.47 -18.33
CA GLY A 239 -0.62 -4.43 -19.79
C GLY A 239 -0.42 -5.86 -20.30
N GLY A 240 -1.18 -6.29 -21.31
CA GLY A 240 -0.99 -7.62 -21.91
C GLY A 240 0.44 -7.81 -22.47
N HIS A 241 0.74 -9.00 -23.02
CA HIS A 241 2.03 -9.49 -23.58
C HIS A 241 2.77 -8.63 -24.64
N GLN A 242 2.85 -7.33 -24.46
CA GLN A 242 3.72 -6.50 -25.26
C GLN A 242 5.16 -6.85 -24.94
N ASP A 243 5.87 -7.31 -25.96
CA ASP A 243 7.30 -7.56 -25.88
C ASP A 243 8.02 -6.26 -25.49
N ILE A 244 8.46 -6.17 -24.23
CA ILE A 244 9.16 -5.01 -23.68
C ILE A 244 10.46 -4.74 -24.43
N PHE A 245 11.12 -5.77 -24.99
CA PHE A 245 12.36 -5.60 -25.74
C PHE A 245 12.14 -4.94 -27.11
N LYS A 246 10.90 -4.96 -27.60
CA LYS A 246 10.47 -4.24 -28.81
C LYS A 246 9.81 -2.89 -28.53
N SER A 247 9.13 -2.76 -27.39
CA SER A 247 8.26 -1.61 -27.10
C SER A 247 8.88 -0.56 -26.17
N TYR A 248 9.88 -0.93 -25.36
CA TYR A 248 10.54 0.00 -24.43
C TYR A 248 11.90 0.45 -24.97
N ASP A 249 12.34 1.62 -24.49
CA ASP A 249 13.71 2.09 -24.66
C ASP A 249 14.72 1.05 -24.14
N LYS A 250 15.80 0.81 -24.90
CA LYS A 250 16.81 -0.22 -24.61
C LYS A 250 17.44 -0.07 -23.22
N ARG A 251 17.46 1.14 -22.66
CA ARG A 251 17.98 1.38 -21.30
C ARG A 251 17.19 0.63 -20.22
N TYR A 252 15.92 0.32 -20.45
CA TYR A 252 15.12 -0.48 -19.53
C TYR A 252 15.45 -1.98 -19.58
N HIS A 253 15.96 -2.49 -20.71
CA HIS A 253 16.11 -3.92 -20.97
C HIS A 253 16.96 -4.63 -19.90
N GLN A 254 17.93 -3.92 -19.32
CA GLN A 254 18.79 -4.44 -18.26
C GLN A 254 18.07 -4.87 -16.98
N PHE A 255 16.83 -4.42 -16.75
CA PHE A 255 16.06 -4.70 -15.54
C PHE A 255 15.16 -5.94 -15.66
N PHE A 256 14.98 -6.44 -16.88
CA PHE A 256 14.07 -7.54 -17.19
C PHE A 256 14.85 -8.86 -17.29
N GLN A 257 14.15 -9.96 -17.03
CA GLN A 257 14.67 -11.28 -17.38
C GLN A 257 14.67 -11.40 -18.91
N PRO A 258 15.75 -11.93 -19.53
CA PRO A 258 15.84 -12.04 -20.99
C PRO A 258 14.82 -13.02 -21.59
N ASP A 259 14.37 -13.99 -20.79
CA ASP A 259 13.52 -15.13 -21.15
C ASP A 259 12.09 -15.02 -20.58
N TYR A 260 11.70 -13.87 -19.98
CA TYR A 260 10.41 -13.76 -19.28
C TYR A 260 9.19 -14.14 -20.13
N MET A 261 9.24 -13.90 -21.45
CA MET A 261 8.13 -14.25 -22.36
C MET A 261 7.96 -15.76 -22.48
N ASP A 262 9.06 -16.51 -22.53
CA ASP A 262 9.04 -17.96 -22.59
C ASP A 262 8.53 -18.52 -21.25
N THR A 263 9.03 -17.99 -20.14
CA THR A 263 8.59 -18.38 -18.78
C THR A 263 7.09 -18.11 -18.56
N ILE A 264 6.58 -16.93 -18.95
CA ILE A 264 5.14 -16.63 -18.87
C ILE A 264 4.33 -17.60 -19.73
N ARG A 265 4.80 -17.90 -20.95
CA ARG A 265 4.12 -18.84 -21.84
C ARG A 265 4.02 -20.24 -21.21
N GLU A 266 5.09 -20.72 -20.59
CA GLU A 266 5.08 -22.00 -19.87
C GLU A 266 4.11 -21.99 -18.67
N LEU A 267 4.06 -20.91 -17.91
CA LEU A 267 3.11 -20.76 -16.80
C LEU A 267 1.66 -20.78 -17.28
N GLN A 268 1.38 -20.10 -18.40
CA GLN A 268 0.06 -20.11 -19.00
C GLN A 268 -0.35 -21.52 -19.45
N LEU A 269 0.53 -22.25 -20.14
CA LEU A 269 0.25 -23.63 -20.57
C LEU A 269 -0.09 -24.53 -19.37
N LYS A 270 0.62 -24.39 -18.24
CA LYS A 270 0.30 -25.12 -17.00
C LYS A 270 -1.11 -24.83 -16.50
N HIS A 271 -1.59 -23.59 -16.62
CA HIS A 271 -2.94 -23.22 -16.20
C HIS A 271 -4.03 -23.72 -17.16
N GLU A 272 -3.74 -23.72 -18.47
CA GLU A 272 -4.61 -24.31 -19.50
C GLU A 272 -4.73 -25.83 -19.30
N GLU A 273 -3.61 -26.53 -19.10
CA GLU A 273 -3.56 -27.98 -18.81
C GLU A 273 -4.29 -28.34 -17.51
N ALA A 274 -4.26 -27.44 -16.51
CA ALA A 274 -5.02 -27.59 -15.28
C ALA A 274 -6.54 -27.35 -15.46
N GLY A 275 -7.00 -27.02 -16.66
CA GLY A 275 -8.40 -26.80 -16.98
C GLY A 275 -8.99 -25.55 -16.33
N ILE A 276 -8.17 -24.54 -16.01
CA ILE A 276 -8.66 -23.30 -15.38
C ILE A 276 -9.31 -22.43 -16.46
N PRO A 277 -10.66 -22.25 -16.47
CA PRO A 277 -11.38 -21.70 -17.63
C PRO A 277 -10.97 -20.28 -18.04
N ARG A 278 -10.41 -19.51 -17.10
CA ARG A 278 -9.94 -18.15 -17.37
C ARG A 278 -8.80 -18.11 -18.39
N TRP A 279 -7.95 -19.13 -18.42
CA TRP A 279 -6.73 -19.16 -19.23
C TRP A 279 -6.98 -19.65 -20.65
N ASP A 280 -7.98 -20.52 -20.82
CA ASP A 280 -8.49 -20.99 -22.10
C ASP A 280 -9.44 -19.98 -22.79
N SER A 281 -9.68 -18.82 -22.19
CA SER A 281 -10.60 -17.81 -22.74
C SER A 281 -9.88 -16.77 -23.62
N LEU A 282 -10.30 -16.68 -24.88
CA LEU A 282 -9.98 -15.55 -25.77
C LEU A 282 -10.70 -14.30 -25.27
N MET A 283 -10.04 -13.51 -24.42
CA MET A 283 -10.50 -12.15 -24.15
C MET A 283 -10.15 -11.22 -25.32
N ASP A 284 -11.05 -11.11 -26.30
CA ASP A 284 -10.92 -10.17 -27.42
C ASP A 284 -11.02 -8.71 -26.94
N ILE A 285 -9.88 -8.02 -26.75
CA ILE A 285 -9.88 -6.57 -26.45
C ILE A 285 -8.78 -5.85 -27.23
N PRO A 286 -9.01 -5.37 -28.46
CA PRO A 286 -8.01 -4.62 -29.22
C PRO A 286 -7.36 -3.48 -28.41
N PRO A 287 -6.02 -3.31 -28.44
CA PRO A 287 -5.03 -4.08 -29.21
C PRO A 287 -4.54 -5.37 -28.52
N TYR A 288 -5.13 -5.76 -27.39
CA TYR A 288 -4.75 -6.89 -26.56
C TYR A 288 -5.68 -8.10 -26.83
N THR A 289 -5.20 -9.05 -27.63
CA THR A 289 -5.83 -10.38 -27.71
C THR A 289 -5.64 -11.10 -26.38
N GLY A 290 -6.63 -11.87 -25.95
CA GLY A 290 -6.69 -12.50 -24.63
C GLY A 290 -5.53 -13.47 -24.35
N GLY A 291 -5.49 -13.95 -23.10
CA GLY A 291 -4.63 -15.05 -22.67
C GLY A 291 -3.13 -14.73 -22.72
N PHE A 292 -2.68 -13.65 -22.06
CA PHE A 292 -1.26 -13.33 -21.89
C PHE A 292 -1.13 -12.07 -21.02
N PHE A 293 -1.21 -12.24 -19.69
CA PHE A 293 -0.96 -11.17 -18.73
C PHE A 293 0.40 -11.42 -18.07
N MET A 294 1.15 -10.36 -17.74
CA MET A 294 2.38 -10.52 -16.96
C MET A 294 1.99 -10.88 -15.53
N GLU A 295 1.62 -12.14 -15.32
CA GLU A 295 1.53 -12.68 -13.98
C GLU A 295 2.94 -12.84 -13.42
N GLN A 296 3.07 -12.43 -12.16
CA GLN A 296 4.26 -12.57 -11.32
C GLN A 296 3.84 -13.32 -10.07
#